data_AF-D2RVC3-F1
#
_entry.id   AF-D2RVC3-F1
#
_cell.length_a   1.000
_cell.length_b   1.000
_cell.length_c   1.000
_cell.angle_alpha   90.00
_cell.angle_beta   90.00
_cell.angle_gamma   90.00
#
_symmetry.space_group_name_H-M   'P 1'
#
loop_
_entity.id
_entity.type
_entity.pdbx_description
1 polymer ?
#
loop_
_entity_poly.entity_id
_entity_poly.type
_entity_poly.pdbx_seq_one_letter_code
_entity_poly.pdbx_strand_id
1 'polypeptide(L)'
;MGIIERIEDEYLDVSGSHATLRELLELLVGAILFVLIASGLAYYLVGETAARYVAVGLAVIFAVTIISQAYWAMTGREDYD
;
A
#
# COMPACT_ATOMS: atom_id res chain seq x y z
N MET A 1 14.62 31.05 -6.30
CA MET A 1 14.50 29.69 -5.77
C MET A 1 15.30 28.78 -6.69
N GLY A 2 16.35 28.17 -6.15
CA GLY A 2 17.20 27.21 -6.83
C GLY A 2 16.45 25.91 -7.13
N ILE A 3 16.96 25.16 -8.11
CA ILE A 3 16.37 23.88 -8.54
C ILE A 3 16.33 22.88 -7.37
N ILE A 4 17.28 22.98 -6.43
CA ILE A 4 17.36 22.13 -5.25
C ILE A 4 16.22 22.42 -4.26
N GLU A 5 15.95 23.70 -3.97
CA GLU A 5 14.85 24.12 -3.08
C GLU A 5 13.48 23.68 -3.61
N ARG A 6 13.27 23.76 -4.93
CA ARG A 6 12.03 23.28 -5.55
C ARG A 6 11.84 21.77 -5.40
N ILE A 7 12.93 21.00 -5.54
CA ILE A 7 12.90 19.54 -5.41
C ILE A 7 12.67 19.17 -3.93
N GLU A 8 13.33 19.84 -3.00
CA GLU A 8 13.14 19.67 -1.57
C GLU A 8 11.70 19.96 -1.13
N ASP A 9 11.13 21.10 -1.56
CA ASP A 9 9.74 21.46 -1.29
C ASP A 9 8.75 20.43 -1.86
N GLU A 10 9.00 19.92 -3.08
CA GLU A 10 8.14 18.91 -3.71
C GLU A 10 8.23 17.54 -3.02
N TYR A 11 9.41 17.15 -2.53
CA TYR A 11 9.56 15.94 -1.71
C TYR A 11 8.96 16.10 -0.31
N LEU A 12 9.03 17.30 0.28
CA LEU A 12 8.42 17.62 1.57
C LEU A 12 6.89 17.62 1.49
N ASP A 13 6.31 18.14 0.41
CA ASP A 13 4.85 18.17 0.19
C ASP A 13 4.28 16.76 -0.01
N VAL A 14 5.00 15.89 -0.74
CA VAL A 14 4.66 14.46 -0.88
C VAL A 14 4.78 13.70 0.45
N SER A 15 5.71 14.12 1.32
CA SER A 15 5.90 13.51 2.65
C SER A 15 4.85 13.90 3.70
N GLY A 16 3.98 14.87 3.40
CA GLY A 16 2.93 15.34 4.31
C GLY A 16 1.60 14.58 4.23
N SER A 17 1.40 13.75 3.20
CA SER A 17 0.15 12.99 3.04
C SER A 17 0.19 11.70 3.86
N HIS A 18 -0.23 11.79 5.12
CA HIS A 18 -0.41 10.62 5.97
C HIS A 18 -1.71 9.89 5.62
N ALA A 19 -1.61 8.57 5.42
CA ALA A 19 -2.79 7.73 5.35
C ALA A 19 -3.49 7.74 6.71
N THR A 20 -4.72 8.24 6.73
CA THR A 20 -5.61 8.18 7.89
C THR A 20 -5.97 6.73 8.24
N LEU A 21 -6.37 6.46 9.49
CA LEU A 21 -6.83 5.13 9.91
C LEU A 21 -7.96 4.59 9.01
N ARG A 22 -8.83 5.49 8.55
CA ARG A 22 -9.90 5.15 7.61
C ARG A 22 -9.33 4.66 6.28
N GLU A 23 -8.38 5.38 5.69
CA GLU A 23 -7.74 5.00 4.43
C GLU A 23 -6.96 3.69 4.56
N LEU A 24 -6.32 3.42 5.70
CA LEU A 24 -5.68 2.13 5.98
C LEU A 24 -6.70 0.98 6.02
N LEU A 25 -7.87 1.18 6.62
CA LEU A 25 -8.94 0.19 6.64
C LEU A 25 -9.55 -0.03 5.26
N GLU A 26 -9.78 1.05 4.50
CA GLU A 26 -10.25 0.97 3.11
C GLU A 26 -9.24 0.23 2.22
N LEU A 27 -7.94 0.50 2.40
CA LEU A 27 -6.86 -0.21 1.72
C LEU A 27 -6.84 -1.70 2.08
N LEU A 28 -6.95 -2.03 3.37
CA LEU A 28 -6.98 -3.43 3.83
C LEU A 28 -8.17 -4.18 3.24
N VAL A 29 -9.37 -3.60 3.29
CA VAL A 29 -10.58 -4.21 2.73
C VAL A 29 -10.45 -4.36 1.21
N GLY A 30 -10.00 -3.30 0.52
CA GLY A 30 -9.78 -3.33 -0.92
C GLY A 30 -8.76 -4.39 -1.32
N ALA A 31 -7.66 -4.52 -0.59
CA ALA A 31 -6.64 -5.55 -0.79
C ALA A 31 -7.21 -6.96 -0.64
N ILE A 32 -7.97 -7.23 0.43
CA ILE A 32 -8.60 -8.54 0.65
C ILE A 32 -9.55 -8.89 -0.50
N LEU A 33 -10.45 -7.96 -0.86
CA LEU A 33 -11.39 -8.17 -1.96
C LEU A 33 -10.66 -8.41 -3.28
N PHE A 34 -9.62 -7.63 -3.56
CA PHE A 34 -8.82 -7.77 -4.77
C PHE A 34 -8.13 -9.14 -4.83
N VAL A 35 -7.47 -9.57 -3.75
CA VAL A 35 -6.80 -10.89 -3.67
C VAL A 35 -7.81 -12.01 -3.91
N LEU A 36 -8.99 -11.96 -3.28
CA LEU A 36 -10.01 -12.99 -3.43
C LEU A 36 -10.55 -13.05 -4.87
N ILE A 37 -10.87 -11.90 -5.46
CA ILE A 37 -11.40 -11.84 -6.83
C ILE A 37 -10.34 -12.30 -7.83
N ALA A 38 -9.11 -11.79 -7.74
CA ALA A 38 -8.03 -12.13 -8.65
C ALA A 38 -7.66 -13.62 -8.56
N SER A 39 -7.57 -14.15 -7.34
CA SER A 39 -7.26 -15.57 -7.13
C SER A 39 -8.41 -16.48 -7.57
N GLY A 40 -9.66 -16.07 -7.33
CA GLY A 40 -10.85 -16.79 -7.82
C GLY A 40 -10.92 -16.83 -9.34
N LEU A 41 -10.61 -15.73 -10.01
CA LEU A 41 -10.49 -15.68 -11.48
C LEU A 41 -9.35 -16.56 -11.98
N ALA A 42 -8.18 -16.49 -11.35
CA ALA A 42 -7.04 -17.35 -11.70
C ALA A 42 -7.38 -18.84 -11.52
N TYR A 43 -8.11 -19.18 -10.46
CA TYR A 43 -8.59 -20.54 -10.22
C TYR A 43 -9.51 -21.00 -11.36
N TYR A 44 -10.47 -20.17 -11.74
CA TYR A 44 -11.45 -20.49 -12.77
C TYR A 44 -10.83 -20.62 -14.17
N LEU A 45 -9.88 -19.74 -14.52
CA LEU A 45 -9.33 -19.65 -15.88
C LEU A 45 -8.09 -20.50 -16.11
N VAL A 46 -7.23 -20.65 -15.09
CA VAL A 46 -5.89 -21.25 -15.22
C VAL A 46 -5.75 -22.49 -14.33
N GLY A 47 -6.43 -22.51 -13.18
CA GLY A 47 -6.45 -23.64 -12.26
C GLY A 47 -5.84 -23.34 -10.89
N GLU A 48 -5.90 -24.33 -10.01
CA GLU A 48 -5.60 -24.19 -8.59
C GLU A 48 -4.16 -23.72 -8.31
N THR A 49 -3.18 -24.26 -9.02
CA THR A 49 -1.78 -23.94 -8.79
C THR A 49 -1.49 -22.47 -9.07
N ALA A 50 -1.98 -21.94 -10.20
CA ALA A 50 -1.84 -20.53 -10.55
C ALA A 50 -2.57 -19.64 -9.54
N ALA A 51 -3.79 -20.00 -9.14
CA ALA A 51 -4.55 -19.28 -8.13
C ALA A 51 -3.80 -19.16 -6.80
N ARG A 52 -3.17 -20.25 -6.35
CA ARG A 52 -2.38 -20.24 -5.11
C ARG A 52 -1.18 -19.30 -5.21
N TYR A 53 -0.44 -19.32 -6.32
CA TYR A 53 0.69 -18.40 -6.51
C TYR A 53 0.24 -16.94 -6.56
N VAL A 54 -0.87 -16.65 -7.25
CA VAL A 54 -1.47 -15.31 -7.29
C VAL A 54 -1.88 -14.85 -5.91
N ALA A 55 -2.58 -15.70 -5.15
CA ALA A 55 -3.03 -15.38 -3.79
C ALA A 55 -1.85 -15.06 -2.87
N VAL A 56 -0.83 -15.92 -2.84
CA VAL A 56 0.36 -15.73 -2.00
C VAL A 56 1.13 -14.48 -2.43
N GLY A 57 1.37 -14.30 -3.74
CA GLY A 57 2.11 -13.16 -4.26
C GLY A 57 1.43 -11.83 -3.93
N LEU A 58 0.13 -11.73 -4.17
CA LEU A 58 -0.63 -10.51 -3.86
C LEU A 58 -0.73 -10.26 -2.36
N ALA A 59 -0.93 -11.31 -1.55
CA ALA A 59 -0.95 -11.17 -0.09
C ALA A 59 0.36 -10.59 0.45
N VAL A 60 1.50 -11.06 -0.05
CA VAL A 60 2.82 -10.52 0.34
C VAL A 60 2.96 -9.05 -0.05
N ILE A 61 2.60 -8.70 -1.29
CA ILE A 61 2.68 -7.33 -1.77
C ILE A 61 1.82 -6.40 -0.90
N PHE A 62 0.54 -6.74 -0.70
CA PHE A 62 -0.35 -5.92 0.11
C PHE A 62 0.05 -5.87 1.58
N ALA A 63 0.60 -6.94 2.16
CA ALA A 63 1.11 -6.92 3.52
C ALA A 63 2.25 -5.90 3.66
N VAL A 64 3.22 -5.90 2.75
CA VAL A 64 4.33 -4.92 2.75
C VAL A 64 3.78 -3.50 2.59
N THR A 65 2.84 -3.29 1.67
CA THR A 65 2.21 -1.98 1.47
C THR A 65 1.50 -1.49 2.72
N ILE A 66 0.65 -2.31 3.34
CA ILE A 66 -0.11 -1.92 4.53
C ILE A 66 0.81 -1.65 5.71
N ILE A 67 1.83 -2.50 5.94
CA ILE A 67 2.82 -2.29 7.01
C ILE A 67 3.57 -0.97 6.79
N SER A 68 3.97 -0.68 5.55
CA SER A 68 4.69 0.56 5.22
C SER A 68 3.82 1.78 5.50
N GLN A 69 2.56 1.76 5.05
CA GLN A 69 1.62 2.86 5.28
C GLN A 69 1.29 3.02 6.77
N ALA A 70 1.11 1.92 7.50
CA ALA A 70 0.87 1.94 8.94
C ALA A 70 2.09 2.48 9.71
N TYR A 71 3.31 2.09 9.34
CA TYR A 71 4.54 2.62 9.92
C TYR A 71 4.58 4.15 9.76
N TRP A 72 4.42 4.65 8.54
CA TRP A 72 4.43 6.10 8.27
C TRP A 72 3.28 6.85 8.93
N ALA A 73 2.11 6.23 9.11
CA ALA A 73 1.00 6.82 9.84
C ALA A 73 1.28 6.92 11.36
N MET A 74 2.08 6.00 11.92
CA MET A 74 2.44 6.00 13.35
C MET A 74 3.67 6.86 13.66
N THR A 75 4.69 6.83 12.79
CA THR A 75 5.98 7.53 13.00
C THR A 75 6.04 8.88 12.28
N GLY A 76 4.94 9.30 11.65
CA GLY A 76 4.83 10.58 10.96
C GLY A 76 4.84 11.76 11.93
N ARG A 77 6.04 12.24 12.28
CA ARG A 77 6.38 13.55 12.89
C ARG A 77 5.87 13.82 14.32
N GLU A 78 6.60 13.33 15.32
CA GLU A 78 6.93 14.15 16.52
C GLU A 78 8.29 14.90 16.34
N ASP A 79 9.11 14.53 15.35
CA ASP A 79 10.51 14.99 15.24
C ASP A 79 10.73 16.30 14.43
N TYR A 80 9.67 17.05 14.13
CA TYR A 80 9.75 18.24 13.26
C TYR A 80 8.94 19.44 13.78
N ASP A 81 8.65 19.48 15.09
CA ASP A 81 8.27 20.70 15.80
C ASP A 81 9.46 21.26 16.60
#